data_AF-A0A354I6M0-F1
#
_entry.id   AF-A0A354I6M0-F1
#
_cell.length_a   1.000
_cell.length_b   1.000
_cell.length_c   1.000
_cell.angle_alpha   90.00
_cell.angle_beta   90.00
_cell.angle_gamma   90.00
#
_symmetry.space_group_name_H-M   'P 1'
#
loop_
_entity.id
_entity.type
_entity.pdbx_description
1 polymer ?
#
loop_
_entity_poly.entity_id
_entity_poly.type
_entity_poly.pdbx_seq_one_letter_code
_entity_poly.pdbx_strand_id
1 'polypeptide(L)'
;MDYSHIIGKKVKGTVDRALGTAHPRNPRMIYPINYGYVDGVFAGDGAEQDVYLFGTDKALKNFEGKVIAVWHRFDDVEDKWIVSLSGEDIAEEKILGDISFQEQFFYGKLYK
;
A
#
# COMPACT_ATOMS: atom_id res chain seq x y z
N MET A 1 -2.83 -17.07 6.42
CA MET A 1 -2.25 -15.92 7.13
C MET A 1 -3.35 -15.29 7.97
N ASP A 2 -3.05 -14.89 9.19
CA ASP A 2 -3.97 -14.14 10.06
C ASP A 2 -3.50 -12.70 10.14
N TYR A 3 -4.29 -11.78 9.58
CA TYR A 3 -4.04 -10.33 9.59
C TYR A 3 -4.97 -9.57 10.55
N SER A 4 -5.67 -10.27 11.45
CA SER A 4 -6.61 -9.66 12.40
C SER A 4 -5.96 -8.62 13.33
N HIS A 5 -4.65 -8.76 13.58
CA HIS A 5 -3.87 -7.79 14.34
C HIS A 5 -3.40 -6.58 13.51
N ILE A 6 -3.66 -6.54 12.21
CA ILE A 6 -3.21 -5.49 11.29
C ILE A 6 -4.43 -4.78 10.71
N ILE A 7 -5.34 -5.53 10.09
CA ILE A 7 -6.55 -4.99 9.48
C ILE A 7 -7.42 -4.38 10.58
N GLY A 8 -7.85 -3.15 10.35
CA GLY A 8 -8.60 -2.35 11.31
C GLY A 8 -7.76 -1.32 12.05
N LYS A 9 -6.43 -1.45 12.08
CA LYS A 9 -5.56 -0.50 12.78
C LYS A 9 -5.50 0.84 12.08
N LYS A 10 -5.47 1.91 12.88
CA LYS A 10 -5.06 3.23 12.42
C LYS A 10 -3.54 3.31 12.39
N VAL A 11 -3.02 3.86 11.30
CA VAL A 11 -1.59 4.02 11.03
C VAL A 11 -1.34 5.42 10.49
N LYS A 12 -0.12 5.89 10.68
CA LYS A 12 0.39 7.12 10.06
C LYS A 12 1.73 6.83 9.42
N GLY A 13 2.10 7.61 8.43
CA GLY A 13 3.34 7.38 7.73
C GLY A 13 3.70 8.46 6.73
N THR A 14 4.77 8.17 6.00
CA THR A 14 5.37 9.06 5.01
C THR A 14 5.16 8.51 3.60
N VAL A 15 4.86 9.38 2.66
CA VAL A 15 4.72 9.04 1.23
C VAL A 15 6.10 9.12 0.57
N ASP A 16 6.60 7.97 0.12
CA ASP A 16 7.86 7.84 -0.63
C ASP A 16 7.65 8.19 -2.12
N ARG A 17 6.53 7.72 -2.69
CA ARG A 17 6.21 7.90 -4.12
C ARG A 17 4.82 8.48 -4.23
N ALA A 18 4.78 9.80 -4.37
CA ALA A 18 3.53 10.52 -4.51
C ALA A 18 2.82 10.15 -5.83
N LEU A 19 1.50 10.23 -5.83
CA LEU A 19 0.68 10.03 -7.02
C LEU A 19 1.22 10.85 -8.20
N GLY A 20 1.35 10.20 -9.35
CA GLY A 20 1.82 10.80 -10.61
C GLY A 20 3.34 10.87 -10.75
N THR A 21 4.11 10.42 -9.75
CA THR A 21 5.57 10.35 -9.84
C THR A 21 6.04 9.06 -10.51
N ALA A 22 7.20 9.12 -11.15
CA ALA A 22 7.80 7.97 -11.81
C ALA A 22 8.62 7.12 -10.82
N HIS A 23 8.65 5.80 -11.03
CA HIS A 23 9.48 4.90 -10.25
C HIS A 23 10.97 5.29 -10.41
N PRO A 24 11.76 5.41 -9.32
CA PRO A 24 13.15 5.89 -9.40
C PRO A 24 14.05 5.07 -10.33
N ARG A 25 13.80 3.77 -10.41
CA ARG A 25 14.52 2.82 -11.29
C ARG A 25 13.84 2.53 -12.63
N ASN A 26 12.60 2.98 -12.82
CA ASN A 26 11.83 2.73 -14.05
C ASN A 26 10.96 3.96 -14.39
N PRO A 27 11.51 4.95 -15.12
CA PRO A 27 10.81 6.21 -15.40
C PRO A 27 9.49 6.08 -16.18
N ARG A 28 9.23 4.93 -16.81
CA ARG A 28 7.97 4.66 -17.53
C ARG A 28 6.86 4.15 -16.61
N MET A 29 7.20 3.67 -15.43
CA MET A 29 6.25 3.21 -14.43
C MET A 29 5.83 4.39 -13.57
N ILE A 30 4.62 4.90 -13.79
CA ILE A 30 4.05 6.00 -13.02
C ILE A 30 3.16 5.43 -11.92
N TYR A 31 3.28 5.97 -10.71
CA TYR A 31 2.44 5.60 -9.58
C TYR A 31 1.04 6.22 -9.73
N PRO A 32 -0.02 5.43 -9.97
CA PRO A 32 -1.38 5.95 -10.12
C PRO A 32 -2.02 6.32 -8.77
N ILE A 33 -1.44 5.87 -7.66
CA ILE A 33 -1.85 6.13 -6.28
C ILE A 33 -0.62 6.45 -5.44
N ASN A 34 -0.82 7.09 -4.27
CA ASN A 34 0.30 7.35 -3.37
C ASN A 34 0.81 6.03 -2.75
N TYR A 35 2.12 5.92 -2.67
CA TYR A 35 2.84 4.81 -2.06
C TYR A 35 3.82 5.34 -1.02
N GLY A 36 3.94 4.63 0.09
CA GLY A 36 4.81 5.03 1.18
C GLY A 36 5.00 3.91 2.17
N TYR A 37 5.31 4.28 3.40
CA TYR A 37 5.55 3.33 4.49
C TYR A 37 4.95 3.84 5.80
N VAL A 38 4.70 2.93 6.73
CA VAL A 38 4.21 3.23 8.08
C VAL A 38 5.38 3.58 8.99
N ASP A 39 5.32 4.73 9.66
CA ASP A 39 6.40 5.19 10.53
C ASP A 39 6.61 4.21 11.71
N GLY A 40 7.82 3.71 11.87
CA GLY A 40 8.25 2.88 13.00
C GLY A 40 7.69 1.45 13.03
N VAL A 41 7.09 0.99 11.95
CA VAL A 41 6.64 -0.41 11.78
C VAL A 41 7.51 -1.05 10.71
N PHE A 42 8.17 -2.16 11.04
CA PHE A 42 9.13 -2.81 10.14
C PHE A 42 8.59 -4.11 9.53
N ALA A 43 8.86 -4.32 8.25
CA ALA A 43 8.56 -5.52 7.50
C ALA A 43 9.66 -6.60 7.65
N GLY A 44 9.45 -7.76 7.02
CA GLY A 44 10.35 -8.91 7.12
C GLY A 44 11.76 -8.70 6.55
N ASP A 45 11.93 -7.70 5.69
CA ASP A 45 13.21 -7.29 5.10
C ASP A 45 13.99 -6.28 5.98
N GLY A 46 13.38 -5.82 7.08
CA GLY A 46 13.94 -4.81 7.98
C GLY A 46 13.74 -3.36 7.51
N ALA A 47 13.03 -3.12 6.41
CA ALA A 47 12.56 -1.80 6.01
C ALA A 47 11.23 -1.46 6.71
N GLU A 48 10.79 -0.20 6.64
CA GLU A 48 9.47 0.17 7.13
C GLU A 48 8.36 -0.41 6.24
N GLN A 49 7.24 -0.78 6.85
CA GLN A 49 6.14 -1.49 6.21
C GLN A 49 5.50 -0.67 5.10
N ASP A 50 5.61 -1.13 3.87
CA ASP A 50 5.06 -0.44 2.70
C ASP A 50 3.52 -0.42 2.67
N VAL A 51 2.98 0.67 2.12
CA VAL A 51 1.54 0.92 1.98
C VAL A 51 1.15 1.48 0.61
N TYR A 52 -0.07 1.11 0.19
CA TYR A 52 -0.85 1.81 -0.83
C TYR A 52 -1.94 2.65 -0.18
N LEU A 53 -2.06 3.93 -0.57
CA LEU A 53 -3.05 4.84 -0.01
C LEU A 53 -4.26 5.04 -0.93
N PHE A 54 -5.45 4.82 -0.38
CA PHE A 54 -6.74 5.01 -1.03
C PHE A 54 -7.53 6.15 -0.37
N GLY A 55 -8.43 6.76 -1.15
CA GLY A 55 -9.30 7.85 -0.65
C GLY A 55 -8.78 9.26 -0.94
N THR A 56 -7.89 9.41 -1.93
CA THR A 56 -7.43 10.73 -2.42
C THR A 56 -7.08 10.64 -3.91
N ASP A 57 -7.24 11.75 -4.62
CA ASP A 57 -6.78 12.01 -5.98
C ASP A 57 -5.57 12.98 -6.02
N LYS A 58 -5.04 13.33 -4.84
CA LYS A 58 -3.93 14.28 -4.70
C LYS A 58 -2.65 13.57 -4.28
N ALA A 59 -1.52 14.10 -4.78
CA ALA A 59 -0.19 13.79 -4.25
C ALA A 59 -0.09 14.23 -2.78
N LEU A 60 0.38 13.33 -1.92
CA LEU A 60 0.55 13.56 -0.49
C LEU A 60 2.02 13.52 -0.09
N LYS A 61 2.32 14.07 1.09
CA LYS A 61 3.64 13.93 1.75
C LYS A 61 3.58 12.98 2.94
N ASN A 62 2.53 13.09 3.74
CA ASN A 62 2.28 12.26 4.92
C ASN A 62 0.83 11.77 4.88
N PHE A 63 0.53 10.73 5.65
CA PHE A 63 -0.82 10.21 5.78
C PHE A 63 -1.14 9.78 7.21
N GLU A 64 -2.43 9.75 7.50
CA GLU A 64 -3.04 8.98 8.59
C GLU A 64 -4.26 8.27 7.99
N GLY A 65 -4.46 7.01 8.31
CA GLY A 65 -5.55 6.21 7.75
C GLY A 65 -5.72 4.87 8.46
N LYS A 66 -6.68 4.08 7.97
CA LYS A 66 -6.98 2.75 8.50
C LYS A 66 -6.50 1.68 7.53
N VAL A 67 -5.80 0.66 8.03
CA VAL A 67 -5.50 -0.53 7.24
C VAL A 67 -6.80 -1.30 7.01
N ILE A 68 -7.18 -1.47 5.74
CA ILE A 68 -8.44 -2.14 5.35
C ILE A 68 -8.20 -3.48 4.67
N ALA A 69 -6.98 -3.73 4.19
CA ALA A 69 -6.61 -5.00 3.57
C ALA A 69 -5.08 -5.17 3.59
N VAL A 70 -4.62 -6.38 3.29
CA VAL A 70 -3.20 -6.69 3.07
C VAL A 70 -3.07 -7.45 1.76
N TRP A 71 -2.21 -6.97 0.87
CA TRP A 71 -1.74 -7.72 -0.28
C TRP A 71 -0.52 -8.53 0.13
N HIS A 72 -0.71 -9.83 0.28
CA HIS A 72 0.35 -10.75 0.63
C HIS A 72 1.01 -11.28 -0.63
N ARG A 73 2.32 -11.08 -0.75
CA ARG A 73 3.12 -11.68 -1.82
C ARG A 73 3.62 -13.05 -1.38
N PHE A 74 3.43 -14.05 -2.23
CA PHE A 74 3.87 -15.43 -1.99
C PHE A 74 5.32 -15.65 -2.41
N ASP A 75 5.83 -14.82 -3.32
CA ASP A 75 7.16 -14.91 -3.94
C ASP A 75 8.10 -13.78 -3.52
N ASP A 76 7.74 -13.02 -2.47
CA ASP A 76 8.49 -11.92 -1.91
C ASP A 76 8.37 -11.91 -0.38
N VAL A 77 9.30 -11.26 0.31
CA VAL A 77 9.38 -11.28 1.78
C VAL A 77 8.54 -10.21 2.47
N GLU A 78 7.93 -9.30 1.71
CA GLU A 78 7.19 -8.17 2.22
C GLU A 78 5.75 -8.13 1.70
N ASP A 79 4.82 -7.97 2.63
CA ASP A 79 3.41 -7.69 2.35
C ASP A 79 3.20 -6.20 2.05
N LYS A 80 2.16 -5.84 1.29
CA LYS A 80 1.76 -4.44 1.08
C LYS A 80 0.46 -4.16 1.80
N TRP A 81 0.44 -3.18 2.68
CA TRP A 81 -0.77 -2.80 3.40
C TRP A 81 -1.62 -1.84 2.57
N ILE A 82 -2.93 -2.03 2.61
CA ILE A 82 -3.89 -1.16 1.93
C ILE A 82 -4.51 -0.23 2.96
N VAL A 83 -4.25 1.07 2.84
CA VAL A 83 -4.69 2.08 3.80
C VAL A 83 -5.76 2.97 3.16
N SER A 84 -6.92 3.06 3.81
CA SER A 84 -7.98 4.01 3.48
C SER A 84 -7.84 5.26 4.34
N LEU A 85 -7.71 6.43 3.70
CA LEU A 85 -7.58 7.72 4.40
C LEU A 85 -8.87 8.13 5.11
N SER A 86 -10.04 7.85 4.51
CA SER A 86 -11.34 8.06 5.17
C SER A 86 -11.67 6.96 6.19
N GLY A 87 -10.96 5.82 6.12
CA GLY A 87 -11.26 4.63 6.88
C GLY A 87 -12.45 3.83 6.35
N GLU A 88 -13.05 4.28 5.26
CA GLU A 88 -14.10 3.56 4.52
C GLU A 88 -13.54 2.33 3.83
N ASP A 89 -14.42 1.36 3.64
CA ASP A 89 -14.08 0.16 2.90
C ASP A 89 -13.93 0.44 1.40
N ILE A 90 -13.06 -0.30 0.72
CA ILE A 90 -12.82 -0.18 -0.72
C ILE A 90 -13.07 -1.53 -1.38
N ALA A 91 -13.79 -1.53 -2.50
CA ALA A 91 -14.07 -2.73 -3.28
C ALA A 91 -12.76 -3.43 -3.71
N GLU A 92 -12.74 -4.76 -3.65
CA GLU A 92 -11.54 -5.54 -3.96
C GLU A 92 -11.08 -5.30 -5.39
N GLU A 93 -12.00 -5.21 -6.35
CA GLU A 93 -11.69 -4.96 -7.76
C GLU A 93 -10.98 -3.62 -7.95
N LYS A 94 -11.37 -2.61 -7.16
CA LYS A 94 -10.71 -1.30 -7.19
C LYS A 94 -9.31 -1.38 -6.59
N ILE A 95 -9.15 -2.08 -5.47
CA ILE A 95 -7.82 -2.27 -4.85
C ILE A 95 -6.89 -2.97 -5.85
N LEU A 96 -7.31 -4.12 -6.39
CA LEU A 96 -6.52 -4.92 -7.31
C LEU A 96 -6.21 -4.15 -8.60
N GLY A 97 -7.18 -3.40 -9.14
CA GLY A 97 -6.97 -2.55 -10.31
C GLY A 97 -5.91 -1.48 -10.09
N ASP A 98 -6.01 -0.72 -8.98
CA ASP A 98 -5.13 0.42 -8.72
C ASP A 98 -3.70 0.00 -8.33
N ILE A 99 -3.51 -1.17 -7.71
CA ILE A 99 -2.17 -1.69 -7.38
C ILE A 99 -1.53 -2.52 -8.51
N SER A 100 -2.31 -2.92 -9.52
CA SER A 100 -1.86 -3.83 -10.60
C SER A 100 -0.63 -3.33 -11.35
N PHE A 101 -0.44 -2.02 -11.49
CA PHE A 101 0.71 -1.43 -12.18
C PHE A 101 2.05 -1.95 -11.65
N GLN A 102 2.13 -2.24 -10.35
CA GLN A 102 3.27 -2.83 -9.67
C GLN A 102 3.06 -4.31 -9.37
N GLU A 103 1.88 -4.67 -8.85
CA GLU A 103 1.65 -6.01 -8.34
C GLU A 103 1.48 -7.07 -9.45
N GLN A 104 1.35 -6.66 -10.72
CA GLN A 104 1.43 -7.58 -11.87
C GLN A 104 2.76 -8.34 -11.98
N PHE A 105 3.81 -7.87 -11.31
CA PHE A 105 5.14 -8.49 -11.30
C PHE A 105 5.36 -9.46 -10.13
N PHE A 106 4.36 -9.64 -9.26
CA PHE A 106 4.42 -10.49 -8.07
C PHE A 106 3.25 -11.46 -8.04
N TYR A 107 3.43 -12.61 -7.42
CA TYR A 107 2.35 -13.54 -7.15
C TYR A 107 1.80 -13.31 -5.75
N GLY A 108 0.54 -12.92 -5.63
CA GLY A 108 -0.03 -12.59 -4.33
C GLY A 108 -1.54 -12.80 -4.22
N LYS A 109 -2.04 -12.51 -3.02
CA LYS A 109 -3.47 -12.56 -2.69
C LYS A 109 -3.82 -11.40 -1.77
N LEU A 110 -4.98 -10.81 -2.01
CA LEU A 110 -5.58 -9.82 -1.12
C LEU A 110 -6.28 -10.53 0.05
N TYR A 111 -6.02 -10.06 1.27
CA TYR A 111 -6.67 -10.47 2.51
C TYR A 111 -7.37 -9.27 3.12
N LYS A 112 -8.61 -9.47 3.57
CA LYS A 112 -9.51 -8.41 4.04
C LYS A 112 -10.21 -8.86 5.32
#